data_AF-A0A941DWN4-F1
#
_entry.id   AF-A0A941DWN4-F1
#
_cell.length_a   1.000
_cell.length_b   1.000
_cell.length_c   1.000
_cell.angle_alpha   90.00
_cell.angle_beta   90.00
_cell.angle_gamma   90.00
#
_symmetry.space_group_name_H-M   'P 1'
#
loop_
_entity.id
_entity.type
_entity.pdbx_description
1 polymer ?
#
loop_
_entity_poly.entity_id
_entity_poly.type
_entity_poly.pdbx_seq_one_letter_code
_entity_poly.pdbx_strand_id
1 'polypeptide(L)'
;MKNTWYKSFFLLGLGFIQYAVADTAVFKCIENGKTIFSQVPCKGVLSTPVDIKTTAPTPADQLEAKKTYQRTLKEMRQLEKSRHQAESQQAAIDRQLSNKAAARNKRCEAQQMKSKWAKEDVKNSQPRNEMKAQQKLKRAQEKAEFVCKN
;
A
#
# COMPACT_ATOMS: atom_id res chain seq x y z
N MET A 1 53.50 -25.79 2.64
CA MET A 1 53.60 -24.55 3.46
C MET A 1 54.14 -23.44 2.58
N LYS A 2 53.36 -22.34 2.50
CA LYS A 2 53.66 -20.99 1.99
C LYS A 2 53.71 -20.80 0.46
N ASN A 3 52.49 -20.63 -0.07
CA ASN A 3 52.16 -20.19 -1.42
C ASN A 3 52.70 -18.77 -1.69
N THR A 4 53.59 -18.65 -2.67
CA THR A 4 54.14 -17.40 -3.22
C THR A 4 53.27 -16.82 -4.35
N TRP A 5 51.94 -16.89 -4.19
CA TRP A 5 50.97 -16.61 -5.27
C TRP A 5 50.10 -15.37 -5.02
N TYR A 6 50.66 -14.30 -4.44
CA TYR A 6 49.93 -13.05 -4.22
C TYR A 6 50.70 -11.76 -4.56
N LYS A 7 51.95 -11.86 -5.05
CA LYS A 7 52.79 -10.68 -5.32
C LYS A 7 52.89 -10.24 -6.78
N SER A 8 52.26 -10.95 -7.72
CA SER A 8 52.27 -10.57 -9.15
C SER A 8 50.93 -10.08 -9.69
N PHE A 9 49.91 -9.94 -8.85
CA PHE A 9 48.57 -9.47 -9.27
C PHE A 9 48.28 -8.01 -8.90
N PHE A 10 49.24 -7.29 -8.31
CA PHE A 10 49.02 -5.95 -7.75
C PHE A 10 49.60 -4.79 -8.59
N LEU A 11 50.03 -5.04 -9.84
CA LEU A 11 50.78 -4.03 -10.62
C LEU A 11 50.34 -3.81 -12.08
N LEU A 12 49.16 -4.27 -12.50
CA LEU A 12 48.64 -3.97 -13.85
C LEU A 12 47.11 -3.89 -13.81
N GLY A 13 46.59 -2.67 -13.68
CA GLY A 13 45.13 -2.45 -13.64
C GLY A 13 44.67 -1.12 -13.07
N LEU A 14 45.54 -0.11 -12.92
CA LEU A 14 45.13 1.29 -12.86
C LEU A 14 44.70 1.73 -14.26
N GLY A 15 43.61 1.13 -14.74
CA GLY A 15 42.87 1.58 -15.91
C GLY A 15 42.19 2.88 -15.54
N PHE A 16 42.77 3.98 -16.00
CA PHE A 16 42.15 5.29 -16.06
C PHE A 16 40.69 5.15 -16.55
N ILE A 17 39.73 5.25 -15.64
CA ILE A 17 38.36 5.56 -16.03
C ILE A 17 38.40 7.03 -16.44
N GLN A 18 38.73 7.28 -17.71
CA GLN A 18 38.46 8.58 -18.32
C GLN A 18 36.94 8.72 -18.35
N TYR A 19 36.40 9.36 -17.31
CA TYR A 19 35.13 10.06 -17.44
C TYR A 19 35.36 11.15 -18.49
N ALA A 20 35.11 10.81 -19.76
CA ALA A 20 34.90 11.82 -20.77
C ALA A 20 33.72 12.64 -20.29
N VAL A 21 33.98 13.86 -19.86
CA VAL A 21 32.97 14.89 -19.68
C VAL A 21 32.29 14.99 -21.05
N ALA A 22 31.10 14.43 -21.18
CA ALA A 22 30.32 14.54 -22.39
C ALA A 22 29.86 16.00 -22.46
N ASP A 23 30.69 16.84 -23.08
CA ASP A 23 30.27 18.16 -23.49
C ASP A 23 29.25 17.96 -24.61
N THR A 24 27.97 17.95 -24.25
CA THR A 24 26.88 17.67 -25.20
C THR A 24 26.63 18.92 -26.03
N ALA A 25 27.54 19.21 -26.96
CA ALA A 25 27.32 20.20 -27.99
C ALA A 25 26.14 19.72 -28.87
N VAL A 26 24.99 20.39 -28.74
CA VAL A 26 23.82 20.09 -29.58
C VAL A 26 23.89 20.99 -30.81
N PHE A 27 23.83 20.40 -31.99
CA PHE A 27 23.81 21.08 -33.27
C PHE A 27 22.38 21.07 -33.82
N LYS A 28 21.93 22.23 -34.28
CA LYS A 28 20.71 22.35 -35.07
C LYS A 28 21.07 22.19 -36.54
N CYS A 29 20.36 21.29 -37.21
CA CYS A 29 20.54 20.99 -38.62
C CYS A 29 19.23 21.16 -39.37
N ILE A 30 19.32 21.64 -40.62
CA ILE A 30 18.16 21.79 -41.50
C ILE A 30 18.35 20.83 -42.67
N GLU A 31 17.57 19.76 -42.70
CA GLU A 31 17.59 18.74 -43.75
C GLU A 31 16.19 18.64 -44.36
N ASN A 32 16.07 18.80 -45.69
CA ASN A 32 14.80 18.73 -46.41
C ASN A 32 13.67 19.61 -45.80
N GLY A 33 14.02 20.81 -45.29
CA GLY A 33 13.09 21.74 -44.66
C GLY A 33 12.67 21.38 -43.22
N LYS A 34 13.21 20.30 -42.63
CA LYS A 34 12.96 19.90 -41.24
C LYS A 34 14.14 20.27 -40.34
N THR A 35 13.84 20.76 -39.14
CA THR A 35 14.86 21.03 -38.11
C THR A 35 15.11 19.76 -37.30
N ILE A 36 16.35 19.29 -37.29
CA ILE A 36 16.80 18.12 -36.52
C ILE A 36 17.89 18.58 -35.55
N PHE A 37 17.83 18.11 -34.30
CA PHE A 37 18.87 18.37 -33.31
C PHE A 37 19.72 17.11 -33.13
N SER A 38 21.03 17.26 -33.25
CA SER A 38 22.00 16.16 -33.18
C SER A 38 23.12 16.49 -32.20
N GLN A 39 23.68 15.47 -31.55
CA GLN A 39 24.87 15.63 -30.69
C GLN A 39 26.19 15.59 -31.48
N VAL A 40 26.11 15.40 -32.80
CA VAL A 40 27.23 15.46 -33.73
C VAL A 40 26.91 16.46 -34.85
N PRO A 41 27.93 17.14 -35.41
CA PRO A 41 27.73 17.98 -36.59
C PRO A 41 27.11 17.17 -37.73
N CYS A 42 26.13 17.75 -38.42
CA CYS A 42 25.46 17.07 -39.52
C CYS A 42 26.35 17.02 -40.76
N LYS A 43 26.44 15.83 -41.36
CA LYS A 43 27.22 15.59 -42.57
C LYS A 43 26.45 16.11 -43.79
N GLY A 44 27.06 16.98 -44.57
CA GLY A 44 26.50 17.45 -45.85
C GLY A 44 25.45 18.56 -45.76
N VAL A 45 25.13 19.06 -44.56
CA VAL A 45 24.22 20.22 -44.35
C VAL A 45 24.79 21.20 -43.33
N LEU A 46 24.36 22.46 -43.39
CA LEU A 46 24.77 23.49 -42.44
C LEU A 46 24.36 23.09 -41.02
N SER A 47 25.35 23.05 -40.13
CA SER A 47 25.17 22.74 -38.70
C SER A 47 25.41 24.01 -37.89
N THR A 48 24.43 24.45 -37.13
CA THR A 48 24.60 25.57 -36.19
C THR A 48 24.71 25.04 -34.76
N PRO A 49 25.79 25.33 -34.03
CA PRO A 49 25.88 24.96 -32.62
C PRO A 49 24.79 25.70 -31.83
N VAL A 50 24.07 24.96 -31.00
CA VAL A 50 23.09 25.50 -30.07
C VAL A 50 23.81 25.75 -28.75
N ASP A 51 23.92 27.02 -28.36
CA ASP A 51 24.38 27.40 -27.03
C ASP A 51 23.29 27.05 -26.01
N ILE A 52 23.41 25.87 -25.41
CA ILE A 52 22.54 25.46 -24.30
C ILE A 52 23.10 26.12 -23.04
N LYS A 53 22.50 27.25 -22.68
CA LYS A 53 22.74 27.88 -21.38
C LYS A 53 22.16 27.02 -20.27
N THR A 54 22.97 26.13 -19.71
CA THR A 54 22.66 25.49 -18.43
C THR A 54 22.80 26.54 -17.33
N THR A 55 21.70 27.21 -16.98
CA THR A 55 21.67 28.05 -15.79
C THR A 55 21.81 27.15 -14.57
N ALA A 56 23.00 27.15 -13.97
CA ALA A 56 23.20 26.50 -12.69
C ALA A 56 22.36 27.22 -11.61
N PRO A 57 21.60 26.49 -10.78
CA PRO A 57 20.76 27.11 -9.76
C PRO A 57 21.60 27.90 -8.78
N THR A 58 21.18 29.13 -8.49
CA THR A 58 21.88 30.02 -7.57
C THR A 58 21.78 29.52 -6.13
N PRO A 59 22.66 29.96 -5.21
CA PRO A 59 22.53 29.62 -3.79
C PRO A 59 21.17 30.03 -3.18
N ALA A 60 20.55 31.09 -3.69
CA ALA A 60 19.22 31.53 -3.29
C ALA A 60 18.14 30.52 -3.71
N ASP A 61 18.20 30.05 -4.96
CA ASP A 61 17.28 29.02 -5.48
C ASP A 61 17.39 27.72 -4.68
N GLN A 62 18.61 27.33 -4.32
CA GLN A 62 18.85 26.14 -3.49
C GLN A 62 18.29 26.30 -2.07
N LEU A 63 18.39 27.49 -1.48
CA LEU A 63 17.83 27.77 -0.16
C LEU A 63 16.30 27.77 -0.20
N GLU A 64 15.70 28.36 -1.22
CA GLU A 64 14.25 28.34 -1.41
C GLU A 64 13.74 26.91 -1.62
N ALA A 65 14.40 26.12 -2.47
CA ALA A 65 14.07 24.72 -2.69
C ALA A 65 14.14 23.89 -1.40
N LYS A 66 15.13 24.13 -0.53
CA LYS A 66 15.21 23.47 0.78
C LYS A 66 14.04 23.87 1.69
N LYS A 67 13.66 25.15 1.71
CA LYS A 67 12.54 25.65 2.52
C LYS A 67 11.20 25.08 2.04
N THR A 68 10.96 25.06 0.73
CA THR A 68 9.75 24.48 0.15
C THR A 68 9.69 22.99 0.42
N TYR A 69 10.79 22.26 0.21
CA TYR A 69 10.90 20.85 0.52
C TYR A 69 10.57 20.54 1.99
N GLN A 70 11.13 21.29 2.94
CA GLN A 70 10.83 21.11 4.36
C GLN A 70 9.36 21.39 4.70
N ARG A 71 8.74 22.39 4.06
CA ARG A 71 7.32 22.69 4.22
C ARG A 71 6.46 21.54 3.69
N THR A 72 6.72 21.09 2.46
CA THR A 72 6.00 19.97 1.85
C THR A 72 6.16 18.69 2.67
N LEU A 73 7.36 18.39 3.18
CA LEU A 73 7.56 17.24 4.06
C LEU A 73 6.75 17.32 5.36
N LYS A 74 6.55 18.51 5.91
CA LYS A 74 5.73 18.70 7.11
C LYS A 74 4.26 18.48 6.80
N GLU A 75 3.78 19.03 5.67
CA GLU A 75 2.40 18.86 5.20
C GLU A 75 2.10 17.39 4.89
N MET A 76 3.00 16.69 4.19
CA MET A 76 2.86 15.27 3.87
C MET A 76 2.78 14.41 5.14
N ARG A 77 3.65 14.65 6.13
CA ARG A 77 3.58 13.93 7.41
C ARG A 77 2.28 14.20 8.18
N GLN A 78 1.76 15.42 8.10
CA GLN A 78 0.49 15.75 8.74
C GLN A 78 -0.69 15.04 8.07
N LEU A 79 -0.69 14.98 6.74
CA LEU A 79 -1.69 14.25 5.95
C LEU A 79 -1.63 12.75 6.24
N GLU A 80 -0.44 12.17 6.26
CA GLU A 80 -0.23 10.76 6.58
C GLU A 80 -0.72 10.42 8.00
N LYS A 81 -0.38 11.26 8.99
CA LYS A 81 -0.88 11.12 10.36
C LYS A 81 -2.41 11.18 10.41
N SER A 82 -3.02 12.15 9.73
CA SER A 82 -4.47 12.30 9.65
C SER A 82 -5.13 11.06 9.06
N ARG A 83 -4.57 10.54 7.96
CA ARG A 83 -5.05 9.32 7.31
C ARG A 83 -4.98 8.13 8.25
N HIS A 84 -3.84 7.89 8.89
CA HIS A 84 -3.70 6.78 9.84
C HIS A 84 -4.61 6.90 11.06
N GLN A 85 -4.84 8.12 11.54
CA GLN A 85 -5.80 8.35 12.62
C GLN A 85 -7.22 7.97 12.18
N ALA A 86 -7.66 8.41 11.00
CA ALA A 86 -8.97 8.07 10.46
C ALA A 86 -9.11 6.55 10.21
N GLU A 87 -8.10 5.92 9.60
CA GLU A 87 -8.05 4.47 9.39
C GLU A 87 -8.14 3.70 10.72
N SER A 88 -7.41 4.13 11.75
CA SER A 88 -7.41 3.47 13.06
C SER A 88 -8.76 3.58 13.77
N GLN A 89 -9.43 4.74 13.65
CA GLN A 89 -10.75 4.97 14.22
C GLN A 89 -11.79 4.11 13.50
N GLN A 90 -11.75 4.06 12.17
CA GLN A 90 -12.66 3.23 11.39
C GLN A 90 -12.46 1.75 11.69
N ALA A 91 -11.20 1.28 11.73
CA ALA A 91 -10.88 -0.10 12.09
C ALA A 91 -11.35 -0.46 13.50
N ALA A 92 -11.29 0.47 14.46
CA ALA A 92 -11.82 0.26 15.80
C ALA A 92 -13.35 0.12 15.80
N ILE A 93 -14.06 0.97 15.06
CA ILE A 93 -15.52 0.90 14.90
C ILE A 93 -15.93 -0.41 14.24
N ASP A 94 -15.28 -0.77 13.12
CA ASP A 94 -15.57 -1.99 12.39
C ASP A 94 -15.33 -3.24 13.25
N ARG A 95 -14.26 -3.24 14.05
CA ARG A 95 -13.98 -4.32 15.01
C ARG A 95 -15.06 -4.42 16.08
N GLN A 96 -15.52 -3.28 16.62
CA GLN A 96 -16.59 -3.28 17.62
C GLN A 96 -17.91 -3.80 17.03
N LEU A 97 -18.28 -3.36 15.84
CA LEU A 97 -19.48 -3.83 15.12
C LEU A 97 -19.40 -5.32 14.81
N SER A 98 -18.26 -5.78 14.30
CA SER A 98 -18.01 -7.20 14.01
C SER A 98 -18.11 -8.06 15.28
N ASN A 99 -17.50 -7.62 16.39
CA ASN A 99 -17.59 -8.32 17.67
C ASN A 99 -19.02 -8.38 18.20
N LYS A 100 -19.78 -7.27 18.09
CA LYS A 100 -21.19 -7.23 18.50
C LYS A 100 -22.04 -8.17 17.66
N ALA A 101 -21.84 -8.18 16.35
CA ALA A 101 -22.53 -9.10 15.44
C ALA A 101 -22.19 -10.56 15.74
N ALA A 102 -20.90 -10.89 15.94
CA ALA A 102 -20.47 -12.24 16.30
C ALA A 102 -21.05 -12.69 17.65
N ALA A 103 -21.07 -11.82 18.66
CA ALA A 103 -21.67 -12.12 19.95
C ALA A 103 -23.19 -12.37 19.84
N ARG A 104 -23.90 -11.57 19.05
CA ARG A 104 -25.34 -11.79 18.77
C ARG A 104 -25.55 -13.12 18.06
N ASN A 105 -24.79 -13.42 17.01
CA ASN A 105 -24.91 -14.66 16.25
C ASN A 105 -24.69 -15.88 17.15
N LYS A 106 -23.65 -15.88 17.99
CA LYS A 106 -23.42 -16.94 18.99
C LYS A 106 -24.59 -17.12 19.95
N ARG A 107 -25.20 -16.02 20.42
CA ARG A 107 -26.38 -16.09 21.31
C ARG A 107 -27.58 -16.68 20.58
N CYS A 108 -27.83 -16.26 19.34
CA CYS A 108 -28.89 -16.79 18.49
C CYS A 108 -28.70 -18.28 18.23
N GLU A 109 -27.52 -18.71 17.79
CA GLU A 109 -27.18 -20.12 17.58
C GLU A 109 -27.41 -20.97 18.84
N ALA A 110 -26.95 -20.50 20.00
CA ALA A 110 -27.17 -21.20 21.26
C ALA A 110 -28.65 -21.39 21.60
N GLN A 111 -29.51 -20.42 21.32
CA GLN A 111 -30.96 -20.55 21.56
C GLN A 111 -31.63 -21.43 20.49
N GLN A 112 -31.20 -21.35 19.23
CA GLN A 112 -31.67 -22.26 18.19
C GLN A 112 -31.35 -23.72 18.53
N MET A 113 -30.16 -23.99 19.06
CA MET A 113 -29.80 -25.34 19.53
C MET A 113 -30.70 -25.80 20.67
N LYS A 114 -31.01 -24.94 21.65
CA LYS A 114 -31.98 -25.26 22.72
C LYS A 114 -33.37 -25.55 22.19
N SER A 115 -33.82 -24.82 21.17
CA SER A 115 -35.10 -25.07 20.50
C SER A 115 -35.10 -26.43 19.78
N LYS A 116 -34.01 -26.78 19.09
CA LYS A 116 -33.83 -28.09 18.46
C LYS A 116 -33.90 -29.23 19.48
N TRP A 117 -33.15 -29.12 20.58
CA TRP A 117 -33.19 -30.12 21.66
C TRP A 117 -34.57 -30.22 22.31
N ALA A 118 -35.26 -29.09 22.55
CA ALA A 118 -36.63 -29.15 23.07
C ALA A 118 -37.60 -29.84 22.10
N LYS A 119 -37.36 -29.75 20.78
CA LYS A 119 -38.15 -30.45 19.77
C LYS A 119 -37.89 -31.96 19.80
N GLU A 120 -36.65 -32.36 20.01
CA GLU A 120 -36.27 -33.76 20.23
C GLU A 120 -36.86 -34.30 21.53
N ASP A 121 -36.85 -33.52 22.62
CA ASP A 121 -37.48 -33.88 23.89
C ASP A 121 -38.97 -34.17 23.72
N VAL A 122 -39.70 -33.37 22.92
CA VAL A 122 -41.12 -33.62 22.62
C VAL A 122 -41.30 -34.96 21.90
N LYS A 123 -40.49 -35.21 20.86
CA LYS A 123 -40.55 -36.47 20.09
C LYS A 123 -40.28 -37.70 20.96
N ASN A 124 -39.38 -37.56 21.92
CA ASN A 124 -38.97 -38.65 22.81
C ASN A 124 -39.79 -38.71 24.11
N SER A 125 -40.79 -37.84 24.28
CA SER A 125 -41.55 -37.74 25.52
C SER A 125 -42.59 -38.86 25.67
N GLN A 126 -42.77 -39.33 26.91
CA GLN A 126 -43.90 -40.21 27.25
C GLN A 126 -45.22 -39.40 27.24
N PRO A 127 -46.37 -40.02 26.93
CA PRO A 127 -47.67 -39.33 26.83
C PRO A 127 -48.01 -38.46 28.06
N ARG A 128 -47.70 -38.93 29.27
CA ARG A 128 -47.92 -38.20 30.52
C ARG A 128 -47.13 -36.88 30.66
N ASN A 129 -46.04 -36.73 29.90
CA ASN A 129 -45.14 -35.58 29.93
C ASN A 129 -45.21 -34.72 28.67
N GLU A 130 -46.03 -35.09 27.69
CA GLU A 130 -46.05 -34.47 26.36
C GLU A 130 -46.42 -32.98 26.44
N MET A 131 -47.49 -32.64 27.17
CA MET A 131 -47.92 -31.25 27.36
C MET A 131 -46.82 -30.36 27.96
N LYS A 132 -46.07 -30.90 28.94
CA LYS A 132 -44.94 -30.19 29.56
C LYS A 132 -43.79 -30.01 28.58
N ALA A 133 -43.49 -31.03 27.77
CA ALA A 133 -42.47 -30.97 26.74
C ALA A 133 -42.83 -29.97 25.63
N GLN A 134 -44.09 -29.96 25.18
CA GLN A 134 -44.60 -29.00 24.20
C GLN A 134 -44.52 -27.55 24.71
N GLN A 135 -44.87 -27.31 25.98
CA GLN A 135 -44.73 -25.98 26.58
C GLN A 135 -43.27 -25.53 26.67
N LYS A 136 -42.33 -26.45 26.95
CA LYS A 136 -40.88 -26.17 26.94
C LYS A 136 -40.41 -25.83 25.54
N LEU A 137 -40.86 -26.56 24.52
CA LEU A 137 -40.56 -26.27 23.11
C LEU A 137 -41.04 -24.87 22.72
N LYS A 138 -42.30 -24.53 23.01
CA LYS A 138 -42.87 -23.22 22.70
C LYS A 138 -42.03 -22.09 23.31
N ARG A 139 -41.70 -22.18 24.60
CA ARG A 139 -40.85 -21.18 25.30
C ARG A 139 -39.45 -21.10 24.70
N ALA A 140 -38.87 -22.22 24.28
CA ALA A 140 -37.55 -22.25 23.67
C ALA A 140 -37.56 -21.60 22.28
N GLN A 141 -38.62 -21.83 21.49
CA GLN A 141 -38.83 -21.20 20.18
C GLN A 141 -39.03 -19.69 20.30
N GLU A 142 -39.91 -19.23 21.18
CA GLU A 142 -40.14 -17.80 21.43
C GLU A 142 -38.85 -17.08 21.86
N LYS A 143 -38.05 -17.70 22.73
CA LYS A 143 -36.74 -17.16 23.15
C LYS A 143 -35.74 -17.12 22.01
N ALA A 144 -35.67 -18.16 21.19
CA ALA A 144 -34.78 -18.19 20.04
C ALA A 144 -35.17 -17.12 19.03
N GLU A 145 -36.45 -16.98 18.72
CA GLU A 145 -36.97 -15.96 17.80
C GLU A 145 -36.67 -14.55 18.30
N PHE A 146 -36.94 -14.26 19.58
CA PHE A 146 -36.65 -12.95 20.17
C PHE A 146 -35.15 -12.60 20.13
N VAL A 147 -34.27 -13.55 20.44
CA VAL A 147 -32.81 -13.32 20.47
C VAL A 147 -32.21 -13.23 19.06
N CYS A 148 -32.81 -13.89 18.07
CA CYS A 148 -32.31 -13.86 16.69
C CYS A 148 -32.84 -12.65 15.89
N LYS A 149 -34.02 -12.13 16.23
CA LYS A 149 -34.59 -10.93 15.59
C LYS A 149 -33.97 -9.62 16.07
N ASN A 150 -33.47 -9.58 17.31
CA ASN A 150 -32.83 -8.42 17.94
C ASN A 150 -31.30 -8.52 17.88
#